data_AF-A0A7Y4ZAK1-F1
#
_entry.id   AF-A0A7Y4ZAK1-F1
#
_cell.length_a   1.000
_cell.length_b   1.000
_cell.length_c   1.000
_cell.angle_alpha   90.00
_cell.angle_beta   90.00
_cell.angle_gamma   90.00
#
_symmetry.space_group_name_H-M   'P 1'
#
loop_
_entity.id
_entity.type
_entity.pdbx_description
1 polymer ?
#
loop_
_entity_poly.entity_id
_entity_poly.type
_entity_poly.pdbx_seq_one_letter_code
_entity_poly.pdbx_strand_id
1 'polypeptide(L)'
;MFELKGYQTRALKALEYFLTLARSGSVAEAFRQSYIQQELEPIPYRPYDFGEMPYICLRLPTGGGKTVLASYTVSVAQKAYLEQDYPIVLWLVPTNTIRQQTLDALKTVGHPYRQKLESEFGLDRLRVFDVGEVTQIRRQDIGRKTLIIVGTLAALRVEDTSGRKVYVNHEDFEPHFVGVSDPENKLERISEKDVQENGLRTEDIGKIKTSFANLLALHQPLVIMDEAHNARTKLTFDTLKRLHPACIVEFTATPDVSNTSASNVLYRCSASELKAENMIKLPIVLTEHKDWQAAVRDAFLTGKKLALEAQKESDFVRPIVLFQADAKNG
;
A
#
# COMPACT_ATOMS: atom_id res chain seq x y z
N MET A 1 -20.55 6.14 11.43
CA MET A 1 -19.11 6.02 11.12
C MET A 1 -18.74 4.56 11.28
N PHE A 2 -17.96 3.99 10.36
CA PHE A 2 -17.55 2.58 10.44
C PHE A 2 -16.70 2.35 11.71
N GLU A 3 -17.12 1.41 12.55
CA GLU A 3 -16.42 1.09 13.79
C GLU A 3 -15.29 0.09 13.52
N LEU A 4 -14.07 0.45 13.93
CA LEU A 4 -12.91 -0.42 13.78
C LEU A 4 -12.94 -1.55 14.81
N LYS A 5 -12.55 -2.74 14.36
CA LYS A 5 -12.35 -3.90 15.24
C LYS A 5 -11.14 -3.68 16.16
N GLY A 6 -11.04 -4.43 17.25
CA GLY A 6 -9.97 -4.29 18.23
C GLY A 6 -8.56 -4.44 17.63
N TYR A 7 -8.36 -5.42 16.74
CA TYR A 7 -7.05 -5.62 16.08
C TYR A 7 -6.71 -4.49 15.10
N GLN A 8 -7.71 -3.88 14.44
CA GLN A 8 -7.51 -2.75 13.54
C GLN A 8 -7.04 -1.53 14.34
N THR A 9 -7.67 -1.28 15.49
CA THR A 9 -7.26 -0.23 16.41
C THR A 9 -5.85 -0.46 16.95
N ARG A 10 -5.51 -1.70 17.34
CA ARG A 10 -4.15 -2.05 17.79
C ARG A 10 -3.09 -1.88 16.69
N ALA A 11 -3.41 -2.26 15.46
CA ALA A 11 -2.53 -2.06 14.30
C ALA A 11 -2.22 -0.57 14.08
N LEU A 12 -3.23 0.31 14.16
CA LEU A 12 -3.02 1.76 14.04
C LEU A 12 -2.22 2.34 15.19
N LYS A 13 -2.44 1.87 16.43
CA LYS A 13 -1.65 2.31 17.59
C LYS A 13 -0.19 1.89 17.48
N ALA A 14 0.09 0.68 17.00
CA ALA A 14 1.45 0.23 16.73
C ALA A 14 2.12 1.08 15.65
N LEU A 15 1.38 1.43 14.59
CA LEU A 15 1.84 2.35 13.55
C LEU A 15 2.14 3.74 14.09
N GLU A 16 1.23 4.32 14.87
CA GLU A 16 1.39 5.65 15.49
C GLU A 16 2.61 5.71 16.39
N TYR A 17 2.78 4.71 17.26
CA TYR A 17 3.92 4.60 18.17
C TYR A 17 5.25 4.54 17.40
N PHE A 18 5.32 3.65 16.41
CA PHE A 18 6.49 3.52 15.54
C PHE A 18 6.84 4.82 14.83
N LEU A 19 5.86 5.43 14.17
CA LEU A 19 6.05 6.66 13.40
C LEU A 19 6.46 7.84 14.28
N THR A 20 5.88 7.95 15.49
CA THR A 20 6.26 8.98 16.45
C THR A 20 7.73 8.87 16.87
N LEU A 21 8.21 7.65 17.14
CA LEU A 21 9.60 7.40 17.49
C LEU A 21 10.55 7.63 16.30
N ALA A 22 10.17 7.16 15.11
CA ALA A 22 10.95 7.30 13.89
C ALA A 22 11.15 8.78 13.49
N ARG A 23 10.24 9.68 13.89
CA ARG A 23 10.39 11.11 13.64
C ARG A 23 11.59 11.74 14.37
N SER A 24 11.92 11.24 15.56
CA SER A 24 12.95 11.82 16.44
C SER A 24 14.20 10.95 16.62
N GLY A 25 14.24 9.78 15.99
CA GLY A 25 15.31 8.80 16.16
C GLY A 25 15.50 7.95 14.92
N SER A 26 16.36 6.92 15.00
CA SER A 26 16.55 6.03 13.87
C SER A 26 15.34 5.11 13.67
N VAL A 27 15.04 4.80 12.41
CA VAL A 27 13.91 3.94 12.06
C VAL A 27 14.11 2.52 12.60
N ALA A 28 15.34 2.02 12.56
CA ALA A 28 15.66 0.70 13.09
C ALA A 28 15.40 0.59 14.60
N GLU A 29 15.74 1.63 15.36
CA GLU A 29 15.49 1.67 16.81
C GLU A 29 14.00 1.85 17.11
N ALA A 30 13.30 2.73 16.39
CA ALA A 30 11.85 2.89 16.50
C ALA A 30 11.11 1.56 16.23
N PHE A 31 11.56 0.80 15.23
CA PHE A 31 11.02 -0.51 14.90
C PHE A 31 11.25 -1.52 16.04
N ARG A 32 12.48 -1.58 16.57
CA ARG A 32 12.84 -2.43 17.71
C ARG A 32 12.00 -2.12 18.95
N GLN A 33 11.84 -0.84 19.28
CA GLN A 33 11.02 -0.38 20.42
C GLN A 33 9.54 -0.72 20.24
N SER A 34 9.04 -0.66 19.01
CA SER A 34 7.65 -1.03 18.70
C SER A 34 7.38 -2.52 18.92
N TYR A 35 8.37 -3.38 18.74
CA TYR A 35 8.28 -4.80 19.08
C TYR A 35 8.24 -5.02 20.59
N ILE A 36 9.11 -4.35 21.34
CA ILE A 36 9.15 -4.42 22.81
C ILE A 36 7.82 -3.95 23.42
N GLN A 37 7.27 -2.85 22.91
CA GLN A 37 5.98 -2.31 23.34
C GLN A 37 4.81 -3.28 23.10
N GLN A 38 4.96 -4.19 22.14
CA GLN A 38 3.99 -5.25 21.83
C GLN A 38 4.31 -6.58 22.53
N GLU A 39 5.31 -6.61 23.42
CA GLU A 39 5.78 -7.82 24.10
C GLU A 39 6.27 -8.91 23.13
N LEU A 40 6.85 -8.49 21.99
CA LEU A 40 7.39 -9.36 20.96
C LEU A 40 8.92 -9.33 20.95
N GLU A 41 9.54 -10.47 20.60
CA GLU A 41 10.98 -10.52 20.34
C GLU A 41 11.33 -9.68 19.10
N PRO A 42 12.21 -8.66 19.22
CA PRO A 42 12.53 -7.79 18.10
C PRO A 42 13.21 -8.54 16.96
N ILE A 43 12.81 -8.21 15.73
CA ILE A 43 13.50 -8.67 14.51
C ILE A 43 14.28 -7.51 13.88
N PRO A 44 15.33 -7.80 13.09
CA PRO A 44 16.08 -6.74 12.39
C PRO A 44 15.20 -5.98 11.40
N TYR A 45 15.28 -4.65 11.43
CA TYR A 45 14.70 -3.78 10.39
C TYR A 45 15.54 -3.83 9.12
N ARG A 46 14.90 -3.90 7.95
CA ARG A 46 15.55 -3.94 6.64
C ARG A 46 15.31 -2.65 5.87
N PRO A 47 16.33 -1.82 5.61
CA PRO A 47 16.12 -0.49 5.03
C PRO A 47 15.91 -0.48 3.51
N TYR A 48 16.30 -1.54 2.78
CA TYR A 48 16.17 -1.62 1.31
C TYR A 48 16.73 -0.40 0.54
N ASP A 49 17.81 0.19 1.05
CA ASP A 49 18.43 1.46 0.63
C ASP A 49 17.50 2.68 0.64
N PHE A 50 16.42 2.65 1.42
CA PHE A 50 15.59 3.82 1.72
C PHE A 50 16.17 4.69 2.85
N GLY A 51 17.32 4.32 3.42
CA GLY A 51 17.94 5.02 4.53
C GLY A 51 17.04 5.04 5.77
N GLU A 52 16.83 6.23 6.33
CA GLU A 52 15.96 6.49 7.48
C GLU A 52 14.50 6.77 7.08
N MET A 53 14.07 6.44 5.86
CA MET A 53 12.66 6.53 5.49
C MET A 53 11.89 5.30 6.02
N PRO A 54 10.81 5.48 6.79
CA PRO A 54 10.06 4.37 7.36
C PRO A 54 9.33 3.55 6.28
N TYR A 55 9.67 2.27 6.20
CA TYR A 55 9.02 1.31 5.32
C TYR A 55 8.59 0.08 6.13
N ILE A 56 7.30 -0.01 6.42
CA ILE A 56 6.73 -1.04 7.31
C ILE A 56 5.56 -1.79 6.68
N CYS A 57 5.21 -2.92 7.28
CA CYS A 57 4.11 -3.78 6.87
C CYS A 57 3.18 -4.09 8.05
N LEU A 58 1.88 -3.87 7.86
CA LEU A 58 0.82 -4.31 8.78
C LEU A 58 0.22 -5.60 8.24
N ARG A 59 0.48 -6.72 8.94
CA ARG A 59 -0.04 -8.03 8.55
C ARG A 59 -1.45 -8.24 9.08
N LEU A 60 -2.42 -8.26 8.17
CA LEU A 60 -3.84 -8.47 8.45
C LEU A 60 -4.40 -9.55 7.53
N PRO A 61 -5.31 -10.41 8.00
CA PRO A 61 -5.84 -11.49 7.17
C PRO A 61 -6.62 -10.96 5.96
N THR A 62 -6.85 -11.84 4.98
CA THR A 62 -7.83 -11.61 3.92
C THR A 62 -9.21 -11.36 4.53
N GLY A 63 -9.93 -10.35 4.03
CA GLY A 63 -11.18 -9.90 4.65
C GLY A 63 -11.03 -9.12 5.96
N GLY A 64 -9.81 -8.94 6.49
CA GLY A 64 -9.52 -8.17 7.71
C GLY A 64 -9.67 -6.65 7.59
N GLY A 65 -10.33 -6.16 6.54
CA GLY A 65 -10.55 -4.73 6.32
C GLY A 65 -9.25 -3.93 6.09
N LYS A 66 -8.31 -4.45 5.29
CA LYS A 66 -7.05 -3.76 4.96
C LYS A 66 -7.29 -2.40 4.31
N THR A 67 -8.17 -2.34 3.31
CA THR A 67 -8.49 -1.13 2.57
C THR A 67 -9.21 -0.08 3.43
N VAL A 68 -10.08 -0.48 4.38
CA VAL A 68 -10.62 0.50 5.34
C VAL A 68 -9.51 1.04 6.23
N LEU A 69 -8.64 0.16 6.73
CA LEU A 69 -7.55 0.57 7.62
C LEU A 69 -6.56 1.52 6.94
N ALA A 70 -6.27 1.31 5.66
CA ALA A 70 -5.47 2.20 4.85
C ALA A 70 -5.99 3.65 4.84
N SER A 71 -7.32 3.85 4.85
CA SER A 71 -7.92 5.20 4.97
C SER A 71 -7.61 5.85 6.32
N TYR A 72 -7.60 5.07 7.40
CA TYR A 72 -7.24 5.55 8.73
C TYR A 72 -5.75 5.84 8.86
N THR A 73 -4.90 5.04 8.22
CA THR A 73 -3.45 5.21 8.20
C THR A 73 -3.03 6.58 7.67
N VAL A 74 -3.75 7.16 6.70
CA VAL A 74 -3.47 8.51 6.22
C VAL A 74 -3.47 9.51 7.39
N SER A 75 -4.50 9.49 8.23
CA SER A 75 -4.60 10.39 9.39
C SER A 75 -3.54 10.11 10.45
N VAL A 76 -3.19 8.84 10.68
CA VAL A 76 -2.16 8.46 11.66
C VAL A 76 -0.79 8.93 11.22
N ALA A 77 -0.40 8.66 9.98
CA ALA A 77 0.89 9.07 9.44
C ALA A 77 1.01 10.60 9.37
N GLN A 78 -0.07 11.28 8.98
CA GLN A 78 -0.15 12.73 8.94
C GLN A 78 0.18 13.37 10.30
N LYS A 79 -0.46 12.90 11.38
CA LYS A 79 -0.26 13.44 12.73
C LYS A 79 1.08 13.03 13.35
N ALA A 80 1.50 11.80 13.14
CA ALA A 80 2.65 11.23 13.83
C ALA A 80 3.99 11.58 13.18
N TYR A 81 4.03 11.75 11.85
CA TYR A 81 5.30 11.72 11.11
C TYR A 81 5.44 12.71 9.95
N LEU A 82 4.42 12.92 9.12
CA LEU A 82 4.61 13.63 7.84
C LEU A 82 4.88 15.14 7.97
N GLU A 83 4.61 15.76 9.13
CA GLU A 83 4.76 17.21 9.37
C GLU A 83 4.06 18.10 8.34
N GLN A 84 3.01 17.57 7.71
CA GLN A 84 2.17 18.26 6.72
C GLN A 84 0.71 18.18 7.15
N ASP A 85 -0.02 19.29 7.11
CA ASP A 85 -1.46 19.28 7.42
C ASP A 85 -2.27 18.54 6.34
N TYR A 86 -1.84 18.66 5.08
CA TYR A 86 -2.55 18.17 3.91
C TYR A 86 -1.59 17.37 3.01
N PRO A 87 -1.35 16.08 3.32
CA PRO A 87 -0.37 15.29 2.62
C PRO A 87 -0.82 14.88 1.22
N ILE A 88 0.16 14.59 0.37
CA ILE A 88 -0.06 13.83 -0.87
C ILE A 88 0.07 12.35 -0.54
N VAL A 89 -0.94 11.56 -0.89
CA VAL A 89 -1.01 10.12 -0.64
C VAL A 89 -1.06 9.39 -1.98
N LEU A 90 -0.10 8.52 -2.21
CA LEU A 90 -0.09 7.59 -3.34
C LEU A 90 -0.56 6.21 -2.84
N TRP A 91 -1.78 5.84 -3.20
CA TRP A 91 -2.40 4.57 -2.83
C TRP A 91 -2.28 3.57 -3.97
N LEU A 92 -1.40 2.59 -3.78
CA LEU A 92 -1.10 1.55 -4.75
C LEU A 92 -1.85 0.26 -4.41
N VAL A 93 -2.50 -0.29 -5.43
CA VAL A 93 -3.24 -1.56 -5.35
C VAL A 93 -2.74 -2.52 -6.44
N PRO A 94 -2.97 -3.85 -6.33
CA PRO A 94 -2.25 -4.79 -7.18
C PRO A 94 -2.84 -4.90 -8.60
N THR A 95 -4.13 -4.60 -8.79
CA THR A 95 -4.81 -4.78 -10.09
C THR A 95 -5.68 -3.58 -10.45
N ASN A 96 -5.94 -3.40 -11.75
CA ASN A 96 -6.83 -2.34 -12.23
C ASN A 96 -8.27 -2.51 -11.73
N THR A 97 -8.73 -3.74 -11.53
CA THR A 97 -10.05 -4.01 -10.94
C THR A 97 -10.14 -3.47 -9.52
N ILE A 98 -9.14 -3.76 -8.68
CA ILE A 98 -9.09 -3.24 -7.30
C ILE A 98 -8.90 -1.72 -7.33
N ARG A 99 -8.15 -1.18 -8.31
CA ARG A 99 -7.98 0.28 -8.49
C ARG A 99 -9.32 0.96 -8.67
N GLN A 100 -10.14 0.47 -9.60
CA GLN A 100 -11.46 1.03 -9.86
C GLN A 100 -12.37 0.92 -8.64
N GLN A 101 -12.41 -0.24 -7.98
CA GLN A 101 -13.20 -0.45 -6.77
C GLN A 101 -12.81 0.51 -5.63
N THR A 102 -11.52 0.67 -5.38
CA THR A 102 -11.00 1.59 -4.35
C THR A 102 -11.30 3.04 -4.73
N LEU A 103 -11.14 3.41 -6.01
CA LEU A 103 -11.45 4.75 -6.49
C LEU A 103 -12.94 5.09 -6.34
N ASP A 104 -13.83 4.19 -6.74
CA ASP A 104 -15.28 4.34 -6.62
C ASP A 104 -15.68 4.49 -5.14
N ALA A 105 -15.10 3.66 -4.27
CA ALA A 105 -15.29 3.73 -2.82
C ALA A 105 -14.81 5.06 -2.22
N LEU A 106 -13.70 5.63 -2.68
CA LEU A 106 -13.17 6.91 -2.20
C LEU A 106 -13.90 8.13 -2.81
N LYS A 107 -14.49 7.98 -4.00
CA LYS A 107 -15.32 9.03 -4.65
C LYS A 107 -16.77 9.02 -4.14
N THR A 108 -17.27 7.90 -3.61
CA THR A 108 -18.65 7.78 -3.12
C THR A 108 -18.86 8.42 -1.75
N VAL A 109 -19.71 9.46 -1.70
CA VAL A 109 -20.13 10.12 -0.45
C VAL A 109 -20.80 9.10 0.48
N GLY A 110 -20.43 9.14 1.76
CA GLY A 110 -20.97 8.23 2.76
C GLY A 110 -20.31 6.85 2.80
N HIS A 111 -19.45 6.51 1.84
CA HIS A 111 -18.66 5.28 1.91
C HIS A 111 -17.67 5.34 3.09
N PRO A 112 -17.46 4.25 3.87
CA PRO A 112 -16.58 4.24 5.05
C PRO A 112 -15.19 4.83 4.84
N TYR A 113 -14.57 4.57 3.68
CA TYR A 113 -13.21 5.03 3.35
C TYR A 113 -13.18 6.56 3.24
N ARG A 114 -14.15 7.09 2.47
CA ARG A 114 -14.31 8.53 2.25
C ARG A 114 -14.74 9.25 3.53
N GLN A 115 -15.70 8.72 4.28
CA GLN A 115 -16.16 9.30 5.54
C GLN A 115 -15.01 9.51 6.53
N LYS A 116 -14.09 8.53 6.65
CA LYS A 116 -12.93 8.69 7.53
C LYS A 116 -12.03 9.84 7.07
N LEU A 117 -11.69 9.88 5.78
CA LEU A 117 -10.84 10.95 5.24
C LEU A 117 -11.50 12.32 5.36
N GLU A 118 -12.79 12.43 5.08
CA GLU A 118 -13.58 13.66 5.24
C GLU A 118 -13.66 14.10 6.70
N SER A 119 -13.81 13.18 7.65
CA SER A 119 -13.84 13.53 9.07
C SER A 119 -12.52 14.11 9.57
N GLU A 120 -11.41 13.73 8.95
CA GLU A 120 -10.08 14.21 9.32
C GLU A 120 -9.73 15.53 8.61
N PHE A 121 -9.89 15.54 7.28
CA PHE A 121 -9.39 16.64 6.46
C PHE A 121 -10.48 17.65 6.12
N GLY A 122 -11.76 17.31 6.25
CA GLY A 122 -12.89 18.13 5.82
C GLY A 122 -13.26 17.92 4.35
N LEU A 123 -14.54 18.06 4.04
CA LEU A 123 -15.12 17.76 2.72
C LEU A 123 -14.46 18.54 1.57
N ASP A 124 -14.26 19.86 1.74
CA ASP A 124 -13.72 20.74 0.69
C ASP A 124 -12.19 20.64 0.54
N ARG A 125 -11.53 19.92 1.45
CA ARG A 125 -10.07 19.79 1.50
C ARG A 125 -9.59 18.37 1.17
N LEU A 126 -10.46 17.53 0.62
CA LEU A 126 -10.11 16.20 0.12
C LEU A 126 -10.30 16.13 -1.39
N ARG A 127 -9.25 15.77 -2.13
CA ARG A 127 -9.34 15.43 -3.56
C ARG A 127 -8.86 14.01 -3.80
N VAL A 128 -9.61 13.27 -4.62
CA VAL A 128 -9.29 11.88 -4.98
C VAL A 128 -9.15 11.79 -6.50
N PHE A 129 -8.05 11.23 -6.96
CA PHE A 129 -7.71 11.08 -8.38
C PHE A 129 -7.37 9.63 -8.71
N ASP A 130 -7.73 9.19 -9.91
CA ASP A 130 -7.02 8.07 -10.53
C ASP A 130 -5.63 8.54 -11.00
N VAL A 131 -4.65 7.63 -11.05
CA VAL A 131 -3.32 7.92 -11.60
C VAL A 131 -3.37 8.45 -13.05
N GLY A 132 -4.40 8.12 -13.84
CA GLY A 132 -4.62 8.67 -15.18
C GLY A 132 -5.14 10.12 -15.21
N GLU A 133 -5.62 10.62 -14.07
CA GLU A 133 -6.23 11.96 -13.87
C GLU A 133 -5.27 12.97 -13.23
N VAL A 134 -3.99 12.60 -13.00
CA VAL A 134 -3.02 13.41 -12.23
C VAL A 134 -2.72 14.79 -12.84
N THR A 135 -2.95 14.98 -14.14
CA THR A 135 -2.79 16.29 -14.78
C THR A 135 -3.85 17.31 -14.32
N GLN A 136 -4.93 16.86 -13.66
CA GLN A 136 -5.93 17.73 -13.06
C GLN A 136 -5.54 18.28 -11.67
N ILE A 137 -4.37 17.89 -11.15
CA ILE A 137 -3.83 18.40 -9.89
C ILE A 137 -3.37 19.84 -10.11
N ARG A 138 -3.95 20.77 -9.35
CA ARG A 138 -3.63 22.20 -9.45
C ARG A 138 -2.63 22.57 -8.37
N ARG A 139 -1.65 23.43 -8.70
CA ARG A 139 -0.64 23.90 -7.74
C ARG A 139 -1.26 24.46 -6.46
N GLN A 140 -2.37 25.19 -6.60
CA GLN A 140 -3.08 25.80 -5.47
C GLN A 140 -3.73 24.81 -4.49
N ASP A 141 -3.91 23.54 -4.87
CA ASP A 141 -4.45 22.52 -3.98
C ASP A 141 -3.35 21.93 -3.08
N ILE A 142 -2.08 21.96 -3.50
CA ILE A 142 -0.95 21.40 -2.76
C ILE A 142 -0.72 22.19 -1.47
N GLY A 143 -0.60 21.49 -0.36
CA GLY A 143 -0.46 22.08 0.98
C GLY A 143 -1.74 22.72 1.53
N ARG A 144 -2.86 22.66 0.80
CA ARG A 144 -4.18 23.16 1.24
C ARG A 144 -5.26 22.09 1.24
N LYS A 145 -5.05 21.01 0.49
CA LYS A 145 -5.96 19.87 0.36
C LYS A 145 -5.18 18.57 0.37
N THR A 146 -5.70 17.57 1.07
CA THR A 146 -5.17 16.21 1.04
C THR A 146 -5.49 15.61 -0.31
N LEU A 147 -4.46 15.16 -1.02
CA LEU A 147 -4.59 14.58 -2.36
C LEU A 147 -4.41 13.07 -2.24
N ILE A 148 -5.43 12.29 -2.58
CA ILE A 148 -5.36 10.84 -2.66
C ILE A 148 -5.27 10.44 -4.13
N ILE A 149 -4.18 9.82 -4.55
CA ILE A 149 -3.97 9.32 -5.91
C ILE A 149 -3.99 7.80 -5.87
N VAL A 150 -4.98 7.19 -6.53
CA VAL A 150 -5.14 5.74 -6.59
C VAL A 150 -4.54 5.21 -7.88
N GLY A 151 -3.61 4.26 -7.77
CA GLY A 151 -2.90 3.70 -8.92
C GLY A 151 -2.58 2.22 -8.72
N THR A 152 -2.08 1.59 -9.78
CA THR A 152 -1.42 0.29 -9.66
C THR A 152 0.08 0.48 -9.67
N LEU A 153 0.82 -0.48 -9.12
CA LEU A 153 2.28 -0.46 -9.24
C LEU A 153 2.74 -0.53 -10.70
N ALA A 154 1.98 -1.24 -11.56
CA ALA A 154 2.26 -1.31 -12.99
C ALA A 154 2.22 0.06 -13.67
N ALA A 155 1.27 0.92 -13.29
CA ALA A 155 1.16 2.29 -13.81
C ALA A 155 2.38 3.18 -13.47
N LEU A 156 3.19 2.79 -12.48
CA LEU A 156 4.44 3.47 -12.12
C LEU A 156 5.68 2.85 -12.77
N ARG A 157 5.54 1.80 -13.59
CA ARG A 157 6.67 1.22 -14.32
C ARG A 157 6.82 1.97 -15.65
N VAL A 158 8.05 2.35 -15.96
CA VAL A 158 8.41 3.10 -17.19
C VAL A 158 8.00 2.35 -18.47
N GLU A 159 7.92 1.02 -18.41
CA GLU A 159 7.55 0.17 -19.54
C GLU A 159 6.03 0.09 -19.80
N ASP A 160 5.19 0.57 -18.88
CA ASP A 160 3.73 0.53 -19.04
C ASP A 160 3.23 1.71 -19.87
N THR A 161 2.55 1.41 -20.98
CA THR A 161 1.91 2.43 -21.85
C THR A 161 0.87 3.30 -21.13
N SER A 162 0.22 2.78 -20.08
CA SER A 162 -0.69 3.56 -19.22
C SER A 162 0.06 4.49 -18.25
N GLY A 163 1.29 4.13 -17.89
CA GLY A 163 2.22 4.90 -17.06
C GLY A 163 2.92 6.04 -17.80
N ARG A 164 2.65 6.22 -19.11
CA ARG A 164 3.24 7.29 -19.92
C ARG A 164 3.09 8.68 -19.27
N LYS A 165 2.00 8.97 -18.56
CA LYS A 165 1.83 10.28 -17.90
C LYS A 165 2.67 10.48 -16.63
N VAL A 166 3.21 9.42 -16.02
CA VAL A 166 3.87 9.52 -14.72
C VAL A 166 5.26 10.15 -14.86
N TYR A 167 6.04 9.70 -15.85
CA TYR A 167 7.43 10.11 -16.04
C TYR A 167 7.65 11.06 -17.21
N VAL A 168 6.66 11.23 -18.10
CA VAL A 168 6.79 12.13 -19.26
C VAL A 168 6.68 13.59 -18.83
N ASN A 169 7.45 14.44 -19.50
CA ASN A 169 7.33 15.89 -19.36
C ASN A 169 5.98 16.37 -19.90
N HIS A 170 5.21 17.13 -19.12
CA HIS A 170 3.88 17.56 -19.51
C HIS A 170 3.60 19.00 -19.05
N GLU A 171 3.07 19.82 -19.95
CA GLU A 171 2.80 21.26 -19.71
C GLU A 171 1.90 21.53 -18.48
N ASP A 172 0.88 20.70 -18.25
CA ASP A 172 0.03 20.76 -17.05
C ASP A 172 0.81 20.73 -15.72
N PHE A 173 2.04 20.19 -15.71
CA PHE A 173 2.89 20.17 -14.52
C PHE A 173 3.79 21.39 -14.37
N GLU A 174 4.05 22.17 -15.43
CA GLU A 174 4.94 23.34 -15.39
C GLU A 174 4.63 24.33 -14.26
N PRO A 175 3.36 24.67 -13.95
CA PRO A 175 3.06 25.62 -12.88
C PRO A 175 3.59 25.17 -11.52
N HIS A 176 3.73 23.87 -11.28
CA HIS A 176 4.20 23.31 -10.00
C HIS A 176 5.71 23.47 -9.80
N PHE A 177 6.48 23.65 -10.87
CA PHE A 177 7.94 23.73 -10.82
C PHE A 177 8.49 25.17 -10.89
N VAL A 178 7.63 26.19 -10.96
CA VAL A 178 8.06 27.59 -10.99
C VAL A 178 8.76 27.95 -9.67
N GLY A 179 10.04 28.31 -9.78
CA GLY A 179 10.89 28.68 -8.65
C GLY A 179 11.50 27.50 -7.89
N VAL A 180 11.31 26.27 -8.37
CA VAL A 180 11.92 25.08 -7.75
C VAL A 180 13.42 25.05 -8.06
N SER A 181 14.22 24.93 -7.01
CA SER A 181 15.64 24.59 -7.08
C SER A 181 15.83 23.15 -6.61
N ASP A 182 16.81 22.46 -7.19
CA ASP A 182 17.11 21.07 -6.84
C ASP A 182 18.63 20.87 -6.74
N PRO A 183 19.26 21.44 -5.69
CA PRO A 183 20.71 21.37 -5.49
C PRO A 183 21.21 19.95 -5.21
N GLU A 184 20.35 19.10 -4.67
CA GLU A 184 20.67 17.71 -4.34
C GLU A 184 20.46 16.75 -5.53
N ASN A 185 20.05 17.26 -6.69
CA ASN A 185 19.76 16.48 -7.90
C ASN A 185 18.78 15.31 -7.66
N LYS A 186 17.75 15.56 -6.85
CA LYS A 186 16.70 14.57 -6.54
C LYS A 186 15.69 14.42 -7.69
N LEU A 187 15.48 15.47 -8.47
CA LEU A 187 14.45 15.48 -9.52
C LEU A 187 15.02 15.00 -10.86
N GLU A 188 14.26 14.18 -11.58
CA GLU A 188 14.63 13.71 -12.91
C GLU A 188 14.82 14.88 -13.87
N ARG A 189 15.85 14.79 -14.71
CA ARG A 189 16.13 15.78 -15.76
C ARG A 189 15.65 15.27 -17.11
N ILE A 190 15.40 16.19 -18.03
CA ILE A 190 15.14 15.88 -19.44
C ILE A 190 16.40 15.25 -20.03
N SER A 191 16.23 14.11 -20.68
CA SER A 191 17.28 13.34 -21.37
C SER A 191 17.08 13.36 -22.88
N GLU A 192 18.06 12.86 -23.64
CA GLU A 192 17.97 12.72 -25.09
C GLU A 192 16.75 11.88 -25.54
N LYS A 193 16.39 10.85 -24.76
CA LYS A 193 15.22 10.01 -25.03
C LYS A 193 13.93 10.84 -24.99
N ASP A 194 13.83 11.77 -24.06
CA ASP A 194 12.63 12.59 -23.89
C ASP A 194 12.42 13.57 -25.05
N VAL A 195 13.51 14.06 -25.65
CA VAL A 195 13.51 14.94 -26.84
C VAL A 195 12.93 14.25 -28.07
N GLN A 196 13.29 12.98 -28.28
CA GLN A 196 12.81 12.20 -29.42
C GLN A 196 11.31 11.88 -29.32
N GLU A 197 10.77 11.76 -28.11
CA GLU A 197 9.41 11.26 -27.87
C GLU A 197 8.37 12.37 -27.62
N ASN A 198 8.76 13.56 -27.13
CA ASN A 198 7.81 14.50 -26.50
C ASN A 198 7.80 15.95 -27.04
N GLY A 199 8.33 16.20 -28.23
CA GLY A 199 8.34 17.57 -28.81
C GLY A 199 9.21 18.58 -28.06
N LEU A 200 10.04 18.09 -27.13
CA LEU A 200 11.08 18.86 -26.46
C LEU A 200 12.23 19.14 -27.43
N ARG A 201 13.06 20.13 -27.11
CA ARG A 201 14.21 20.50 -27.93
C ARG A 201 15.51 20.04 -27.27
N THR A 202 16.58 19.91 -28.05
CA THR A 202 17.90 19.54 -27.53
C THR A 202 18.40 20.52 -26.46
N GLU A 203 17.99 21.80 -26.54
CA GLU A 203 18.27 22.84 -25.54
C GLU A 203 17.59 22.63 -24.18
N ASP A 204 16.62 21.71 -24.10
CA ASP A 204 15.93 21.35 -22.86
C ASP A 204 16.63 20.26 -22.06
N ILE A 205 17.59 19.55 -22.67
CA ILE A 205 18.35 18.48 -22.01
C ILE A 205 19.04 19.04 -20.76
N GLY A 206 18.91 18.32 -19.64
CA GLY A 206 19.45 18.71 -18.35
C GLY A 206 18.56 19.65 -17.53
N LYS A 207 17.46 20.19 -18.08
CA LYS A 207 16.44 20.92 -17.29
C LYS A 207 15.62 19.96 -16.44
N ILE A 208 15.02 20.47 -15.35
CA ILE A 208 14.10 19.69 -14.51
C ILE A 208 12.92 19.23 -15.36
N LYS A 209 12.64 17.93 -15.34
CA LYS A 209 11.49 17.37 -16.05
C LYS A 209 10.20 17.74 -15.30
N THR A 210 9.22 18.28 -16.01
CA THR A 210 7.91 18.63 -15.42
C THR A 210 6.97 17.42 -15.52
N SER A 211 7.04 16.52 -14.52
CA SER A 211 6.32 15.24 -14.52
C SER A 211 5.64 14.97 -13.19
N PHE A 212 4.70 14.02 -13.17
CA PHE A 212 4.05 13.60 -11.94
C PHE A 212 5.04 12.91 -10.98
N ALA A 213 5.99 12.13 -11.48
CA ALA A 213 7.04 11.52 -10.66
C ALA A 213 7.88 12.58 -9.92
N ASN A 214 8.27 13.66 -10.61
CA ASN A 214 8.98 14.76 -9.97
C ASN A 214 8.07 15.57 -9.03
N LEU A 215 6.77 15.65 -9.30
CA LEU A 215 5.82 16.29 -8.39
C LEU A 215 5.73 15.51 -7.06
N LEU A 216 5.68 14.19 -7.14
CA LEU A 216 5.76 13.32 -5.97
C LEU A 216 7.10 13.49 -5.26
N ALA A 217 8.22 13.44 -6.00
CA ALA A 217 9.55 13.58 -5.39
C ALA A 217 9.74 14.90 -4.64
N LEU A 218 9.16 16.00 -5.17
CA LEU A 218 9.19 17.32 -4.55
C LEU A 218 8.39 17.39 -3.24
N HIS A 219 7.27 16.67 -3.16
CA HIS A 219 6.34 16.75 -2.02
C HIS A 219 6.40 15.55 -1.07
N GLN A 220 7.23 14.56 -1.37
CA GLN A 220 7.52 13.38 -0.57
C GLN A 220 6.25 12.68 -0.06
N PRO A 221 5.52 11.94 -0.92
CA PRO A 221 4.21 11.41 -0.58
C PRO A 221 4.26 10.37 0.54
N LEU A 222 3.14 10.20 1.23
CA LEU A 222 2.83 8.94 1.91
C LEU A 222 2.46 7.91 0.85
N VAL A 223 3.13 6.77 0.83
CA VAL A 223 2.77 5.65 -0.05
C VAL A 223 2.07 4.58 0.77
N ILE A 224 0.88 4.20 0.33
CA ILE A 224 0.16 3.05 0.87
C ILE A 224 0.17 1.94 -0.17
N MET A 225 0.64 0.75 0.21
CA MET A 225 0.60 -0.43 -0.65
C MET A 225 -0.42 -1.43 -0.11
N ASP A 226 -1.60 -1.48 -0.72
CA ASP A 226 -2.63 -2.47 -0.38
C ASP A 226 -2.37 -3.78 -1.15
N GLU A 227 -2.48 -4.90 -0.45
CA GLU A 227 -2.17 -6.25 -0.95
C GLU A 227 -0.74 -6.40 -1.53
N ALA A 228 0.27 -5.95 -0.78
CA ALA A 228 1.66 -5.82 -1.26
C ALA A 228 2.42 -7.13 -1.57
N HIS A 229 1.85 -8.32 -1.34
CA HIS A 229 2.56 -9.60 -1.46
C HIS A 229 3.11 -9.89 -2.87
N ASN A 230 2.51 -9.35 -3.92
CA ASN A 230 2.97 -9.53 -5.30
C ASN A 230 3.91 -8.40 -5.80
N ALA A 231 4.28 -7.47 -4.91
CA ALA A 231 4.91 -6.20 -5.26
C ALA A 231 6.29 -5.99 -4.61
N ARG A 232 6.97 -7.04 -4.12
CA ARG A 232 8.25 -6.89 -3.41
C ARG A 232 9.45 -7.38 -4.23
N THR A 233 9.63 -6.78 -5.40
CA THR A 233 10.78 -7.06 -6.28
C THR A 233 11.79 -5.91 -6.27
N LYS A 234 13.04 -6.15 -6.70
CA LYS A 234 14.04 -5.09 -6.88
C LYS A 234 13.51 -3.94 -7.73
N LEU A 235 12.87 -4.25 -8.87
CA LEU A 235 12.23 -3.26 -9.74
C LEU A 235 11.20 -2.40 -8.98
N THR A 236 10.45 -2.99 -8.07
CA THR A 236 9.47 -2.25 -7.27
C THR A 236 10.16 -1.27 -6.32
N PHE A 237 11.21 -1.71 -5.62
CA PHE A 237 11.96 -0.82 -4.75
C PHE A 237 12.62 0.32 -5.54
N ASP A 238 13.19 0.03 -6.71
CA ASP A 238 13.79 1.04 -7.59
C ASP A 238 12.74 2.04 -8.09
N THR A 239 11.54 1.58 -8.45
CA THR A 239 10.40 2.46 -8.79
C THR A 239 10.02 3.36 -7.61
N LEU A 240 9.87 2.80 -6.40
CA LEU A 240 9.47 3.56 -5.22
C LEU A 240 10.54 4.58 -4.80
N LYS A 241 11.83 4.24 -4.88
CA LYS A 241 12.94 5.15 -4.57
C LYS A 241 12.88 6.43 -5.42
N ARG A 242 12.57 6.31 -6.70
CA ARG A 242 12.44 7.45 -7.64
C ARG A 242 11.32 8.42 -7.28
N LEU A 243 10.35 8.00 -6.47
CA LEU A 243 9.24 8.86 -6.04
C LEU A 243 9.56 9.64 -4.75
N HIS A 244 10.72 9.38 -4.13
CA HIS A 244 11.17 9.97 -2.87
C HIS A 244 10.07 10.06 -1.78
N PRO A 245 9.41 8.94 -1.44
CA PRO A 245 8.34 8.95 -0.44
C PRO A 245 8.85 9.40 0.93
N ALA A 246 7.97 10.02 1.72
CA ALA A 246 8.26 10.31 3.13
C ALA A 246 8.09 9.07 4.02
N CYS A 247 7.14 8.19 3.68
CA CYS A 247 6.85 6.96 4.41
C CYS A 247 6.13 5.97 3.50
N ILE A 248 6.40 4.67 3.66
CA ILE A 248 5.67 3.58 3.00
C ILE A 248 5.01 2.68 4.05
N VAL A 249 3.70 2.47 3.92
CA VAL A 249 2.92 1.54 4.74
C VAL A 249 2.30 0.46 3.86
N GLU A 250 2.68 -0.80 4.09
CA GLU A 250 2.10 -1.94 3.40
C GLU A 250 1.01 -2.64 4.20
N PHE A 251 0.03 -3.18 3.50
CA PHE A 251 -0.97 -4.09 4.04
C PHE A 251 -0.93 -5.41 3.27
N THR A 252 -0.84 -6.53 3.98
CA THR A 252 -0.87 -7.85 3.37
C THR A 252 -1.27 -8.94 4.36
N ALA A 253 -1.87 -10.03 3.89
CA ALA A 253 -2.07 -11.23 4.69
C ALA A 253 -0.82 -12.12 4.73
N THR A 254 -0.04 -12.07 3.65
CA THR A 254 1.09 -12.94 3.34
C THR A 254 2.32 -12.07 3.11
N PRO A 255 2.99 -11.60 4.18
CA PRO A 255 4.24 -10.86 4.03
C PRO A 255 5.31 -11.72 3.38
N ASP A 256 6.20 -11.08 2.62
CA ASP A 256 7.35 -11.76 2.04
C ASP A 256 8.33 -12.14 3.18
N VAL A 257 8.93 -13.31 3.08
CA VAL A 257 9.90 -13.86 4.05
C VAL A 257 11.27 -14.13 3.41
N SER A 258 11.43 -13.82 2.13
CA SER A 258 12.67 -14.05 1.41
C SER A 258 13.82 -13.19 1.97
N ASN A 259 15.06 -13.67 1.81
CA ASN A 259 16.22 -12.93 2.30
C ASN A 259 16.44 -11.60 1.57
N THR A 260 15.97 -11.45 0.34
CA THR A 260 16.19 -10.27 -0.50
C THR A 260 15.06 -9.25 -0.40
N SER A 261 13.86 -9.65 0.01
CA SER A 261 12.68 -8.79 -0.03
C SER A 261 11.72 -8.92 1.15
N ALA A 262 12.09 -9.57 2.27
CA ALA A 262 11.16 -9.75 3.40
C ALA A 262 10.47 -8.48 3.91
N SER A 263 9.20 -8.58 4.29
CA SER A 263 8.49 -7.41 4.80
C SER A 263 8.95 -7.03 6.22
N ASN A 264 9.10 -5.73 6.49
CA ASN A 264 9.30 -5.19 7.84
C ASN A 264 7.96 -5.22 8.60
N VAL A 265 7.55 -6.40 9.04
CA VAL A 265 6.22 -6.59 9.65
C VAL A 265 6.16 -5.94 11.03
N LEU A 266 5.52 -4.77 11.14
CA LEU A 266 5.39 -4.02 12.39
C LEU A 266 4.32 -4.57 13.33
N TYR A 267 3.23 -5.07 12.77
CA TYR A 267 2.10 -5.63 13.51
C TYR A 267 1.58 -6.89 12.82
N ARG A 268 1.17 -7.89 13.60
CA ARG A 268 0.58 -9.15 13.12
C ARG A 268 -0.73 -9.40 13.84
N CYS A 269 -1.83 -9.41 13.07
CA CYS A 269 -3.09 -9.88 13.62
C CYS A 269 -3.03 -11.40 13.86
N SER A 270 -3.26 -11.81 15.10
CA SER A 270 -3.25 -13.19 15.54
C SER A 270 -4.59 -13.90 15.28
N ALA A 271 -4.56 -15.23 15.21
CA ALA A 271 -5.78 -16.02 15.04
C ALA A 271 -6.77 -15.86 16.23
N SER A 272 -6.25 -15.67 17.45
CA SER A 272 -7.07 -15.42 18.64
C SER A 272 -7.83 -14.09 18.55
N GLU A 273 -7.20 -13.03 18.06
CA GLU A 273 -7.85 -11.74 17.83
C GLU A 273 -8.94 -11.85 16.75
N LEU A 274 -8.71 -12.62 15.69
CA LEU A 274 -9.72 -12.86 14.67
C LEU A 274 -10.90 -13.66 15.19
N LYS A 275 -10.66 -14.65 16.05
CA LYS A 275 -11.72 -15.41 16.72
C LYS A 275 -12.56 -14.50 17.62
N ALA A 276 -11.92 -13.68 18.44
CA ALA A 276 -12.59 -12.75 19.35
C ALA A 276 -13.51 -11.76 18.62
N GLU A 277 -13.15 -11.41 17.39
CA GLU A 277 -13.90 -10.49 16.52
C GLU A 277 -14.88 -11.21 15.56
N ASN A 278 -15.14 -12.51 15.79
CA ASN A 278 -15.99 -13.38 14.96
C ASN A 278 -15.62 -13.35 13.46
N MET A 279 -14.34 -13.13 13.13
CA MET A 279 -13.82 -13.10 11.76
C MET A 279 -13.44 -14.48 11.22
N ILE A 280 -13.24 -15.46 12.11
CA ILE A 280 -12.99 -16.85 11.74
C ILE A 280 -13.92 -17.77 12.54
N LYS A 281 -14.50 -18.76 11.87
CA LYS A 281 -15.22 -19.85 12.55
C LYS A 281 -14.20 -20.93 12.91
N LEU A 282 -14.07 -21.23 14.20
CA LEU A 282 -13.33 -22.40 14.68
C LEU A 282 -14.33 -23.56 14.89
N PRO A 283 -13.95 -24.82 14.61
CA PRO A 283 -12.57 -25.32 14.54
C PRO A 283 -11.93 -25.29 13.14
N ILE A 284 -10.67 -24.84 13.07
CA ILE A 284 -9.78 -25.22 11.97
C ILE A 284 -9.24 -26.60 12.32
N VAL A 285 -9.54 -27.60 11.47
CA VAL A 285 -9.04 -28.97 11.63
C VAL A 285 -7.83 -29.12 10.70
N LEU A 286 -6.65 -29.35 11.29
CA LEU A 286 -5.43 -29.65 10.55
C LEU A 286 -5.21 -31.16 10.57
N THR A 287 -5.05 -31.76 9.39
CA THR A 287 -4.71 -33.17 9.23
C THR A 287 -3.41 -33.27 8.44
N GLU A 288 -2.40 -33.92 9.01
CA GLU A 288 -1.14 -34.19 8.32
C GLU A 288 -1.22 -35.52 7.55
N HIS A 289 -0.62 -35.56 6.37
CA HIS A 289 -0.54 -36.76 5.53
C HIS A 289 0.92 -37.04 5.14
N LYS A 290 1.25 -38.32 4.93
CA LYS A 290 2.62 -38.75 4.59
C LYS A 290 3.04 -38.38 3.16
N ASP A 291 2.09 -38.30 2.24
CA ASP A 291 2.32 -37.97 0.83
C ASP A 291 1.15 -37.12 0.29
N TRP A 292 1.39 -36.43 -0.84
CA TRP A 292 0.40 -35.54 -1.43
C TRP A 292 -0.80 -36.30 -2.01
N GLN A 293 -0.62 -37.54 -2.47
CA GLN A 293 -1.71 -38.36 -2.99
C GLN A 293 -2.74 -38.68 -1.90
N ALA A 294 -2.26 -38.98 -0.69
CA ALA A 294 -3.10 -39.21 0.48
C ALA A 294 -3.85 -37.94 0.89
N ALA A 295 -3.18 -36.78 0.87
CA ALA A 295 -3.82 -35.49 1.13
C ALA A 295 -4.92 -35.17 0.11
N VAL A 296 -4.65 -35.38 -1.19
CA VAL A 296 -5.63 -35.16 -2.26
C VAL A 296 -6.83 -36.10 -2.12
N ARG A 297 -6.57 -37.38 -1.85
CA ARG A 297 -7.63 -38.38 -1.63
C ARG A 297 -8.49 -38.02 -0.43
N ASP A 298 -7.88 -37.66 0.69
CA ASP A 298 -8.60 -37.32 1.92
C ASP A 298 -9.43 -36.04 1.76
N ALA A 299 -8.87 -35.00 1.14
CA ALA A 299 -9.59 -33.76 0.83
C ALA A 299 -10.81 -34.02 -0.07
N PHE A 300 -10.67 -34.90 -1.08
CA PHE A 300 -11.79 -35.29 -1.94
C PHE A 300 -12.88 -36.06 -1.18
N LEU A 301 -12.49 -37.04 -0.35
CA LEU A 301 -13.43 -37.82 0.46
C LEU A 301 -14.16 -36.94 1.47
N THR A 302 -13.43 -36.05 2.14
CA THR A 302 -13.97 -35.05 3.07
C THR A 302 -14.93 -34.10 2.36
N GLY A 303 -14.55 -33.60 1.17
CA GLY A 303 -15.43 -32.77 0.34
C GLY A 303 -16.75 -33.46 -0.02
N LYS A 304 -16.70 -34.75 -0.38
CA LYS A 304 -17.92 -35.55 -0.62
C LYS A 304 -18.78 -35.71 0.63
N LYS A 305 -18.16 -36.01 1.77
CA LYS A 305 -18.86 -36.12 3.06
C LYS A 305 -19.56 -34.81 3.40
N LEU A 306 -18.86 -33.68 3.32
CA LEU A 306 -19.40 -32.35 3.58
C LEU A 306 -20.53 -32.00 2.60
N ALA A 307 -20.43 -32.41 1.33
CA ALA A 307 -21.49 -32.17 0.35
C ALA A 307 -22.79 -32.92 0.68
N LEU A 308 -22.69 -34.11 1.26
CA LEU A 308 -23.86 -34.86 1.76
C LEU A 308 -24.43 -34.23 3.04
N GLU A 309 -23.58 -33.71 3.92
CA GLU A 309 -24.02 -33.01 5.13
C GLU A 309 -24.70 -31.67 4.79
N ALA A 310 -24.15 -30.91 3.84
CA ALA A 310 -24.70 -29.64 3.39
C ALA A 310 -26.12 -29.73 2.82
N GLN A 311 -26.54 -30.89 2.29
CA GLN A 311 -27.92 -31.11 1.83
C GLN A 311 -28.96 -31.12 2.96
N LYS A 312 -28.51 -31.29 4.21
CA LYS A 312 -29.37 -31.32 5.40
C LYS A 312 -29.52 -29.94 6.03
N GLU A 313 -28.77 -28.95 5.57
CA GLU A 313 -28.85 -27.57 6.04
C GLU A 313 -30.05 -26.85 5.40
N SER A 314 -30.69 -25.96 6.16
CA SER A 314 -31.78 -25.13 5.64
C SER A 314 -31.29 -24.07 4.65
N ASP A 315 -30.07 -23.59 4.88
CA ASP A 315 -29.41 -22.62 4.01
C ASP A 315 -28.60 -23.34 2.93
N PHE A 316 -28.51 -22.74 1.74
CA PHE A 316 -27.68 -23.28 0.68
C PHE A 316 -26.20 -23.23 1.06
N VAL A 317 -25.62 -24.40 1.34
CA VAL A 317 -24.20 -24.58 1.62
C VAL A 317 -23.54 -25.35 0.49
N ARG A 318 -22.45 -24.81 -0.07
CA ARG A 318 -21.63 -25.47 -1.10
C ARG A 318 -20.20 -25.66 -0.59
N PRO A 319 -19.84 -26.88 -0.15
CA PRO A 319 -18.45 -27.21 0.17
C PRO A 319 -17.55 -27.08 -1.07
N ILE A 320 -16.34 -26.55 -0.87
CA ILE A 320 -15.34 -26.38 -1.92
C ILE A 320 -14.04 -27.03 -1.45
N VAL A 321 -13.44 -27.83 -2.33
CA VAL A 321 -12.08 -28.36 -2.15
C VAL A 321 -11.16 -27.58 -3.09
N LEU A 322 -10.09 -27.02 -2.54
CA LEU A 322 -9.07 -26.28 -3.29
C LEU A 322 -7.76 -27.05 -3.18
N PHE A 323 -7.11 -27.26 -4.32
CA PHE A 323 -5.76 -27.82 -4.38
C PHE A 323 -4.79 -26.73 -4.80
N GLN A 324 -3.75 -26.52 -4.01
CA GLN A 324 -2.62 -25.70 -4.40
C GLN A 324 -1.54 -26.62 -4.95
N ALA A 325 -1.16 -26.42 -6.22
CA ALA A 325 -0.02 -27.12 -6.80
C ALA A 325 1.29 -26.43 -6.41
N ASP A 326 2.36 -27.21 -6.32
CA ASP A 326 3.71 -26.67 -6.17
C ASP A 326 4.12 -25.83 -7.39
N ALA A 327 5.03 -24.88 -7.17
CA ALA A 327 5.60 -24.12 -8.27
C ALA A 327 6.34 -25.06 -9.22
N LYS A 328 6.25 -24.80 -10.53
CA LYS A 328 6.86 -25.63 -11.59
C LYS A 328 8.38 -25.83 -11.43
N ASN A 329 9.04 -24.94 -10.69
CA ASN A 329 10.48 -24.95 -10.44
C ASN A 329 10.79 -25.02 -8.93
N GLY A 330 9.93 -25.68 -8.14
CA GLY A 330 10.10 -25.85 -6.69
C GLY A 330 11.46 -26.45 -6.31
#